data_AF-A0A2R4A9F5-F1
#
_entry.id   AF-A0A2R4A9F5-F1
#
_cell.length_a   1.000
_cell.length_b   1.000
_cell.length_c   1.000
_cell.angle_alpha   90.00
_cell.angle_beta   90.00
_cell.angle_gamma   90.00
#
_symmetry.space_group_name_H-M   'P 1'
#
loop_
_entity.id
_entity.type
_entity.pdbx_description
1 polymer ?
#
loop_
_entity_poly.entity_id
_entity_poly.type
_entity_poly.pdbx_seq_one_letter_code
_entity_poly.pdbx_strand_id
1 'polypeptide(L)'
;MTDNIPQAPHGEFVLFTSADGQTRVECRFESDTLWLSQAAMAELYDKDVRTINEHLINIYNEGELVQNATIRKFRIVRLEGTRQVSRKIDHYNLDAILSVGYRVRSQRGTQFRQWATKILKEYLIKGFAMDDERLKNPPVGHSAVPDYFDEMLERIRDIRASERRVYLRVKEIFTMAADYEPSNQETNRFFQTIQNKLHYACTHMTAAELIASRVDASKPDMGLTSYKGDEVRKTDVTIAKNYLREDEIKELNRIVNMWLDFAEDQALRRKQVFLKDWADKLDQFLSFNDRDVLSGAGKITKKDADDKAKLEFDRFAQQRRRLKEAEGSRANIAALKAILKKDK
;
A
#
# COMPACT_ATOMS: atom_id res chain seq x y z
N MET A 1 -21.62 -14.44 -44.88
CA MET A 1 -21.42 -12.98 -44.76
C MET A 1 -21.25 -12.69 -43.29
N THR A 2 -20.07 -12.21 -42.90
CA THR A 2 -19.69 -11.92 -41.53
C THR A 2 -20.30 -10.59 -41.11
N ASP A 3 -21.30 -10.63 -40.24
CA ASP A 3 -21.89 -9.45 -39.64
C ASP A 3 -20.84 -8.74 -38.77
N ASN A 4 -20.31 -7.66 -39.34
CA ASN A 4 -19.28 -6.83 -38.74
C ASN A 4 -19.95 -5.85 -37.76
N ILE A 5 -20.39 -6.39 -36.62
CA ILE A 5 -20.84 -5.57 -35.48
C ILE A 5 -19.59 -4.88 -34.91
N PRO A 6 -19.54 -3.53 -34.81
CA PRO A 6 -18.43 -2.86 -34.16
C PRO A 6 -18.39 -3.30 -32.70
N GLN A 7 -17.43 -4.18 -32.38
CA GLN A 7 -17.23 -4.68 -31.03
C GLN A 7 -16.74 -3.51 -30.16
N ALA A 8 -17.51 -3.16 -29.14
CA ALA A 8 -17.02 -2.25 -28.10
C ALA A 8 -15.80 -2.93 -27.42
N PRO A 9 -14.72 -2.18 -27.10
CA PRO A 9 -13.56 -2.79 -26.47
C PRO A 9 -13.95 -3.37 -25.09
N HIS A 10 -13.46 -4.58 -24.84
CA HIS A 10 -13.60 -5.35 -23.61
C HIS A 10 -13.33 -4.54 -22.33
N GLY A 11 -14.17 -4.68 -21.30
CA GLY A 11 -13.98 -4.00 -20.01
C GLY A 11 -15.25 -3.79 -19.16
N GLU A 12 -16.15 -4.78 -19.07
CA GLU A 12 -17.33 -4.70 -18.20
C GLU A 12 -16.91 -4.47 -16.73
N PHE A 13 -17.37 -3.38 -16.11
CA PHE A 13 -17.16 -3.09 -14.69
C PHE A 13 -18.47 -2.65 -14.08
N VAL A 14 -18.90 -3.33 -13.02
CA VAL A 14 -20.09 -2.94 -12.27
C VAL A 14 -19.67 -1.95 -11.20
N LEU A 15 -20.02 -0.67 -11.38
CA LEU A 15 -19.68 0.39 -10.41
C LEU A 15 -20.46 0.24 -9.08
N PHE A 16 -21.75 -0.11 -9.16
CA PHE A 16 -22.55 -0.51 -8.00
C PHE A 16 -23.73 -1.38 -8.44
N THR A 17 -24.02 -2.42 -7.67
CA THR A 17 -25.24 -3.22 -7.84
C THR A 17 -26.32 -2.62 -6.96
N SER A 18 -27.44 -2.19 -7.54
CA SER A 18 -28.64 -1.88 -6.75
C SER A 18 -29.22 -3.16 -6.14
N ALA A 19 -30.06 -3.01 -5.11
CA ALA A 19 -30.75 -4.11 -4.44
C ALA A 19 -31.57 -5.01 -5.39
N ASP A 20 -31.91 -4.52 -6.59
CA ASP A 20 -32.62 -5.25 -7.65
C ASP A 20 -31.70 -6.00 -8.64
N GLY A 21 -30.38 -5.86 -8.54
CA GLY A 21 -29.43 -6.55 -9.43
C GLY A 21 -29.35 -6.02 -10.87
N GLN A 22 -30.09 -4.96 -11.21
CA GLN A 22 -30.39 -4.64 -12.62
C GLN A 22 -29.41 -3.71 -13.34
N THR A 23 -28.54 -2.99 -12.64
CA THR A 23 -27.68 -2.00 -13.32
C THR A 23 -26.27 -2.54 -13.54
N ARG A 24 -26.01 -3.01 -14.76
CA ARG A 24 -24.66 -3.24 -15.28
C ARG A 24 -24.40 -2.18 -16.35
N VAL A 25 -23.50 -1.24 -16.07
CA VAL A 25 -23.11 -0.22 -17.06
C VAL A 25 -21.75 -0.62 -17.62
N GLU A 26 -21.68 -0.75 -18.94
CA GLU A 26 -20.40 -0.95 -19.61
C GLU A 26 -19.54 0.30 -19.45
N CYS A 27 -18.32 0.10 -18.97
CA CYS A 27 -17.34 1.16 -18.81
C CYS A 27 -16.08 0.83 -19.61
N ARG A 28 -15.21 1.82 -19.76
CA ARG A 28 -13.86 1.58 -20.29
C ARG A 28 -12.86 1.71 -19.15
N PHE A 29 -11.99 0.71 -19.02
CA PHE A 29 -10.82 0.82 -18.17
C PHE A 29 -9.61 1.20 -19.02
N GLU A 30 -8.99 2.35 -18.75
CA GLU A 30 -7.78 2.77 -19.45
C GLU A 30 -6.97 3.74 -18.58
N SER A 31 -5.64 3.60 -18.59
CA SER A 31 -4.74 4.45 -17.78
C SER A 31 -5.07 4.38 -16.28
N ASP A 32 -5.28 3.17 -15.76
CA ASP A 32 -5.56 2.86 -14.36
C ASP A 32 -6.81 3.54 -13.76
N THR A 33 -7.75 3.95 -14.63
CA THR A 33 -9.02 4.54 -14.19
C THR A 33 -10.19 4.13 -15.08
N LEU A 34 -11.40 4.38 -14.57
CA LEU A 34 -12.65 4.09 -15.24
C LEU A 34 -13.13 5.31 -16.01
N TRP A 35 -13.66 5.09 -17.21
CA TRP A 35 -14.16 6.13 -18.09
C TRP A 35 -15.59 5.84 -18.52
N LEU A 36 -16.47 6.83 -18.34
CA LEU A 36 -17.87 6.79 -18.79
C LEU A 36 -18.21 7.99 -19.67
N SER A 37 -19.04 7.76 -20.69
CA SER A 37 -19.68 8.87 -21.42
C SER A 37 -20.82 9.48 -20.59
N GLN A 38 -21.27 10.70 -20.93
CA GLN A 38 -22.44 11.29 -20.28
C GLN A 38 -23.70 10.42 -20.40
N ALA A 39 -23.85 9.70 -21.52
CA ALA A 39 -24.95 8.76 -21.74
C ALA A 39 -24.89 7.56 -20.78
N ALA A 40 -23.69 7.01 -20.56
CA ALA A 40 -23.51 5.90 -19.61
C ALA A 40 -23.70 6.37 -18.16
N MET A 41 -23.29 7.59 -17.80
CA MET A 41 -23.58 8.18 -16.48
C MET A 41 -25.08 8.45 -16.29
N ALA A 42 -25.78 8.87 -17.35
CA ALA A 42 -27.23 9.06 -17.35
C ALA A 42 -27.97 7.74 -17.06
N GLU A 43 -27.55 6.64 -17.69
CA GLU A 43 -28.05 5.30 -17.41
C GLU A 43 -27.73 4.85 -15.97
N LEU A 44 -26.46 5.00 -15.56
CA LEU A 44 -25.98 4.62 -14.23
C LEU A 44 -26.80 5.27 -13.10
N TYR A 45 -27.09 6.57 -13.24
CA TYR A 45 -27.76 7.36 -12.22
C TYR A 45 -29.25 7.59 -12.48
N ASP A 46 -29.83 6.95 -13.50
CA ASP A 46 -31.24 7.09 -13.89
C ASP A 46 -31.65 8.57 -14.02
N LYS A 47 -30.94 9.27 -14.92
CA LYS A 47 -31.15 10.68 -15.24
C LYS A 47 -31.02 10.97 -16.72
N ASP A 48 -31.53 12.12 -17.12
CA ASP A 48 -31.31 12.63 -18.48
C ASP A 48 -29.86 13.12 -18.64
N VAL A 49 -29.32 12.95 -19.85
CA VAL A 49 -27.97 13.40 -20.23
C VAL A 49 -27.78 14.90 -19.97
N ARG A 50 -28.82 15.72 -20.15
CA ARG A 50 -28.79 17.16 -19.87
C ARG A 50 -28.52 17.46 -18.40
N THR A 51 -29.11 16.67 -17.49
CA THR A 51 -28.87 16.82 -16.04
C THR A 51 -27.45 16.42 -15.67
N ILE A 52 -26.91 15.35 -16.28
CA ILE A 52 -25.50 14.97 -16.10
C ILE A 52 -24.58 16.10 -16.58
N ASN A 53 -24.86 16.66 -17.75
CA ASN A 53 -24.10 17.77 -18.31
C ASN A 53 -24.14 19.02 -17.42
N GLU A 54 -25.31 19.35 -16.87
CA GLU A 54 -25.46 20.46 -15.91
C GLU A 54 -24.59 20.25 -14.66
N HIS A 55 -24.61 19.04 -14.08
CA HIS A 55 -23.77 18.72 -12.93
C HIS A 55 -22.27 18.84 -13.25
N LEU A 56 -21.83 18.36 -14.40
CA LEU A 56 -20.43 18.47 -14.84
C LEU A 56 -20.00 19.93 -15.01
N ILE A 57 -20.83 20.76 -15.63
CA ILE A 57 -20.57 22.20 -15.77
C ILE A 57 -20.40 22.85 -14.39
N ASN A 58 -21.31 22.55 -13.45
CA ASN A 58 -21.26 23.12 -12.10
C ASN A 58 -20.00 22.66 -11.34
N ILE A 59 -19.62 21.38 -11.43
CA ILE A 59 -18.40 20.83 -10.82
C ILE A 59 -17.15 21.61 -11.27
N TYR A 60 -17.06 21.92 -12.58
CA TYR A 60 -15.93 22.68 -13.11
C TYR A 60 -15.98 24.16 -12.73
N ASN A 61 -17.16 24.78 -12.71
CA ASN A 61 -17.34 26.18 -12.30
C ASN A 61 -17.02 26.39 -10.81
N GLU A 62 -17.32 25.40 -9.96
CA GLU A 62 -16.99 25.40 -8.53
C GLU A 62 -15.50 25.13 -8.27
N GLY A 63 -14.73 24.75 -9.29
CA GLY A 63 -13.31 24.42 -9.15
C GLY A 63 -13.03 23.11 -8.40
N GLU A 64 -14.05 22.25 -8.23
CA GLU A 64 -13.86 20.94 -7.58
C GLU A 64 -12.96 20.02 -8.41
N LEU A 65 -13.10 20.06 -9.74
CA LEU A 65 -12.29 19.29 -10.68
C LEU A 65 -11.74 20.19 -11.79
N VAL A 66 -10.61 19.78 -12.37
CA VAL A 66 -10.04 20.41 -13.57
C VAL A 66 -10.52 19.68 -14.81
N GLN A 67 -11.21 20.38 -15.70
CA GLN A 67 -11.84 19.79 -16.89
C GLN A 67 -10.84 19.03 -17.78
N ASN A 68 -9.68 19.63 -18.07
CA ASN A 68 -8.67 19.00 -18.94
C ASN A 68 -8.01 17.75 -18.32
N ALA A 69 -8.12 17.56 -17.00
CA ALA A 69 -7.59 16.38 -16.31
C ALA A 69 -8.62 15.24 -16.21
N THR A 70 -9.90 15.54 -16.41
CA THR A 70 -11.01 14.60 -16.16
C THR A 70 -11.75 14.18 -17.43
N ILE A 71 -11.45 14.77 -18.59
CA ILE A 71 -12.09 14.48 -19.88
C ILE A 71 -11.10 13.89 -20.88
N ARG A 72 -11.51 12.82 -21.57
CA ARG A 72 -10.78 12.26 -22.72
C ARG A 72 -11.71 11.96 -23.89
N LYS A 73 -11.25 12.26 -25.10
CA LYS A 73 -12.00 11.98 -26.35
C LYS A 73 -11.70 10.59 -26.87
N PHE A 74 -12.71 9.75 -26.90
CA PHE A 74 -12.61 8.41 -27.47
C PHE A 74 -13.28 8.33 -28.83
N ARG A 75 -12.61 7.70 -29.80
CA ARG A 75 -13.22 7.38 -31.10
C ARG A 75 -14.19 6.21 -30.91
N ILE A 76 -15.44 6.41 -31.29
CA ILE A 76 -16.47 5.37 -31.32
C ILE A 76 -16.96 5.24 -32.75
N VAL A 77 -16.96 4.00 -33.25
CA VAL A 77 -17.54 3.64 -34.54
C VAL A 77 -18.88 2.97 -34.26
N ARG A 78 -19.94 3.47 -34.88
CA ARG A 78 -21.28 2.90 -34.80
C ARG A 78 -21.83 2.72 -36.22
N LEU A 79 -22.63 1.67 -36.41
CA LEU A 79 -23.44 1.50 -37.61
C LEU A 79 -24.75 2.29 -37.45
N GLU A 80 -24.99 3.25 -38.33
CA GLU A 80 -26.23 4.02 -38.43
C GLU A 80 -26.87 3.70 -39.79
N GLY A 81 -27.89 2.82 -39.78
CA GLY A 81 -28.42 2.23 -41.02
C GLY A 81 -27.37 1.34 -41.70
N THR A 82 -27.03 1.65 -42.96
CA THR A 82 -25.96 0.96 -43.72
C THR A 82 -24.58 1.62 -43.61
N ARG A 83 -24.47 2.78 -42.94
CA ARG A 83 -23.26 3.58 -42.91
C ARG A 83 -22.51 3.39 -41.58
N GLN A 84 -21.20 3.14 -41.66
CA GLN A 84 -20.32 3.26 -40.51
C GLN A 84 -19.99 4.73 -40.26
N VAL A 85 -20.32 5.21 -39.05
CA VAL A 85 -20.06 6.58 -38.61
C VAL A 85 -19.05 6.54 -37.47
N SER A 86 -17.95 7.30 -37.61
CA SER A 86 -16.96 7.49 -36.56
C SER A 86 -17.12 8.87 -35.94
N ARG A 87 -17.27 8.92 -34.60
CA ARG A 87 -17.35 10.16 -33.83
C ARG A 87 -16.41 10.12 -32.63
N LYS A 88 -15.88 11.28 -32.25
CA LYS A 88 -15.16 11.45 -30.99
C LYS A 88 -16.18 11.80 -29.91
N ILE A 89 -16.28 10.98 -28.87
CA ILE A 89 -17.18 11.21 -27.73
C ILE A 89 -16.33 11.48 -26.49
N ASP A 90 -16.71 12.51 -25.75
CA ASP A 90 -16.10 12.84 -24.46
C ASP A 90 -16.47 11.77 -23.43
N HIS A 91 -15.47 11.24 -22.74
CA HIS A 91 -15.63 10.38 -21.57
C HIS A 91 -14.98 11.05 -20.37
N TYR A 92 -15.52 10.73 -19.20
CA TYR A 92 -15.22 11.33 -17.92
C TYR A 92 -14.63 10.26 -17.02
N ASN A 93 -13.54 10.61 -16.33
CA ASN A 93 -12.83 9.69 -15.45
C ASN A 93 -13.62 9.39 -14.15
N LEU A 94 -13.08 8.50 -13.30
CA LEU A 94 -13.71 8.10 -12.06
C LEU A 94 -14.07 9.27 -11.14
N ASP A 95 -13.20 10.28 -11.02
CA ASP A 95 -13.47 11.44 -10.16
C ASP A 95 -14.74 12.19 -10.59
N ALA A 96 -14.87 12.47 -11.88
CA ALA A 96 -16.05 13.12 -12.43
C ALA A 96 -17.31 12.26 -12.27
N ILE A 97 -17.21 10.94 -12.46
CA ILE A 97 -18.32 10.00 -12.26
C ILE A 97 -18.81 10.05 -10.81
N LEU A 98 -17.90 9.96 -9.83
CA LEU A 98 -18.22 10.00 -8.40
C LEU A 98 -18.83 11.37 -8.02
N SER A 99 -18.22 12.47 -8.44
CA SER A 99 -18.71 13.84 -8.16
C SER A 99 -20.12 14.09 -8.69
N VAL A 100 -20.45 13.55 -9.87
CA VAL A 100 -21.83 13.57 -10.39
C VAL A 100 -22.74 12.71 -9.52
N GLY A 101 -22.34 11.48 -9.17
CA GLY A 101 -23.13 10.58 -8.33
C GLY A 101 -23.53 11.17 -6.97
N TYR A 102 -22.66 11.98 -6.36
CA TYR A 102 -22.99 12.69 -5.12
C TYR A 102 -24.03 13.81 -5.31
N ARG A 103 -24.10 14.44 -6.48
CA ARG A 103 -25.00 15.57 -6.79
C ARG A 103 -26.35 15.15 -7.37
N VAL A 104 -26.41 13.99 -8.03
CA VAL A 104 -27.64 13.53 -8.68
C VAL A 104 -28.75 13.23 -7.67
N ARG A 105 -29.91 13.85 -7.90
CA ARG A 105 -31.15 13.58 -7.15
C ARG A 105 -32.02 12.53 -7.87
N SER A 106 -31.68 11.26 -7.70
CA SER A 106 -32.47 10.11 -8.18
C SER A 106 -32.50 8.99 -7.14
N GLN A 107 -33.34 7.98 -7.37
CA GLN A 107 -33.33 6.76 -6.55
C GLN A 107 -31.96 6.07 -6.65
N ARG A 108 -31.41 5.93 -7.87
CA ARG A 108 -30.07 5.37 -8.11
C ARG A 108 -28.96 6.19 -7.45
N GLY A 109 -29.01 7.52 -7.53
CA GLY A 109 -28.06 8.41 -6.85
C GLY A 109 -28.15 8.29 -5.32
N THR A 110 -29.35 8.08 -4.78
CA THR A 110 -29.54 7.81 -3.34
C THR A 110 -28.92 6.46 -2.95
N GLN A 111 -29.14 5.40 -3.71
CA GLN A 111 -28.51 4.09 -3.49
C GLN A 111 -26.99 4.18 -3.58
N PHE A 112 -26.46 4.88 -4.59
CA PHE A 112 -25.03 5.13 -4.74
C PHE A 112 -24.45 5.81 -3.50
N ARG A 113 -25.08 6.88 -2.99
CA ARG A 113 -24.62 7.55 -1.77
C ARG A 113 -24.69 6.65 -0.53
N GLN A 114 -25.73 5.84 -0.40
CA GLN A 114 -25.84 4.86 0.70
C GLN A 114 -24.72 3.82 0.63
N TRP A 115 -24.44 3.29 -0.55
CA TRP A 115 -23.34 2.36 -0.79
C TRP A 115 -21.98 3.01 -0.47
N ALA A 116 -21.70 4.20 -1.02
CA ALA A 116 -20.44 4.90 -0.77
C ALA A 116 -20.26 5.24 0.72
N THR A 117 -21.33 5.63 1.41
CA THR A 117 -21.32 5.88 2.86
C THR A 117 -21.05 4.60 3.64
N LYS A 118 -21.58 3.45 3.22
CA LYS A 118 -21.29 2.14 3.85
C LYS A 118 -19.82 1.78 3.72
N ILE A 119 -19.24 1.93 2.52
CA ILE A 119 -17.81 1.67 2.27
C ILE A 119 -16.93 2.60 3.11
N LEU A 120 -17.23 3.90 3.13
CA LEU A 120 -16.50 4.87 3.94
C LEU A 120 -16.61 4.56 5.44
N LYS A 121 -17.82 4.22 5.92
CA LYS A 121 -18.04 3.83 7.32
C LYS A 121 -17.26 2.57 7.68
N GLU A 122 -17.24 1.58 6.79
CA GLU A 122 -16.47 0.36 6.99
C GLU A 122 -14.98 0.66 7.10
N TYR A 123 -14.44 1.46 6.19
CA TYR A 123 -13.04 1.90 6.24
C TYR A 123 -12.72 2.65 7.54
N LEU A 124 -13.57 3.60 7.96
CA LEU A 124 -13.37 4.39 9.16
C LEU A 124 -13.45 3.57 10.46
N ILE A 125 -14.27 2.52 10.51
CA ILE A 125 -14.44 1.67 11.70
C ILE A 125 -13.41 0.53 11.74
N LYS A 126 -13.21 -0.18 10.63
CA LYS A 126 -12.37 -1.39 10.55
C LYS A 126 -10.94 -1.09 10.13
N GLY A 127 -10.69 0.03 9.47
CA GLY A 127 -9.41 0.39 8.85
C GLY A 127 -9.21 -0.15 7.43
N PHE A 128 -10.20 -0.83 6.84
CA PHE A 128 -10.17 -1.35 5.47
C PHE A 128 -11.60 -1.46 4.89
N ALA A 129 -11.70 -1.49 3.57
CA ALA A 129 -12.91 -1.88 2.84
C ALA A 129 -12.50 -2.82 1.70
N MET A 130 -13.31 -3.83 1.41
CA MET A 130 -12.95 -4.91 0.50
C MET A 130 -14.14 -5.33 -0.35
N ASP A 131 -13.87 -5.69 -1.61
CA ASP A 131 -14.84 -6.32 -2.50
C ASP A 131 -14.51 -7.82 -2.59
N ASP A 132 -14.98 -8.58 -1.60
CA ASP A 132 -14.71 -10.01 -1.45
C ASP A 132 -15.09 -10.82 -2.70
N GLU A 133 -16.23 -10.50 -3.32
CA GLU A 133 -16.73 -11.26 -4.47
C GLU A 133 -15.86 -11.03 -5.71
N ARG A 134 -15.39 -9.80 -5.93
CA ARG A 134 -14.43 -9.52 -7.00
C ARG A 134 -13.07 -10.19 -6.76
N LEU A 135 -12.59 -10.19 -5.52
CA LEU A 135 -11.30 -10.80 -5.18
C LEU A 135 -11.34 -12.35 -5.24
N LYS A 136 -12.49 -12.97 -4.97
CA LYS A 136 -12.69 -14.42 -5.13
C LYS A 136 -12.85 -14.85 -6.59
N ASN A 137 -13.39 -13.97 -7.43
CA ASN A 137 -13.70 -14.24 -8.82
C ASN A 137 -12.88 -13.32 -9.72
N PRO A 138 -11.55 -13.53 -9.84
CA PRO A 138 -10.72 -12.70 -10.67
C PRO A 138 -11.21 -12.77 -12.12
N PRO A 139 -11.08 -11.68 -12.89
CA PRO A 139 -11.53 -11.68 -14.28
C PRO A 139 -10.80 -12.76 -15.09
N VAL A 140 -11.55 -13.66 -15.74
CA VAL A 140 -10.97 -14.73 -16.57
C VAL A 140 -10.85 -14.25 -18.02
N GLY A 141 -9.66 -14.35 -18.63
CA GLY A 141 -9.40 -14.00 -20.03
C GLY A 141 -8.80 -12.61 -20.25
N HIS A 142 -9.08 -11.97 -21.39
CA HIS A 142 -8.57 -10.63 -21.75
C HIS A 142 -9.32 -9.48 -21.03
N SER A 143 -9.60 -9.64 -19.74
CA SER A 143 -10.27 -8.57 -18.99
C SER A 143 -9.36 -7.36 -18.89
N ALA A 144 -9.91 -6.17 -19.16
CA ALA A 144 -9.18 -4.91 -19.10
C ALA A 144 -8.98 -4.38 -17.67
N VAL A 145 -9.62 -4.99 -16.67
CA VAL A 145 -9.52 -4.57 -15.27
C VAL A 145 -8.34 -5.27 -14.60
N PRO A 146 -7.34 -4.55 -14.08
CA PRO A 146 -6.21 -5.15 -13.40
C PRO A 146 -6.64 -5.90 -12.15
N ASP A 147 -6.02 -7.05 -11.93
CA ASP A 147 -6.14 -7.79 -10.68
C ASP A 147 -5.08 -7.29 -9.69
N TYR A 148 -5.53 -6.69 -8.59
CA TYR A 148 -4.67 -6.16 -7.52
C TYR A 148 -4.55 -7.14 -6.33
N PHE A 149 -4.97 -8.40 -6.49
CA PHE A 149 -4.92 -9.39 -5.42
C PHE A 149 -3.50 -9.61 -4.88
N ASP A 150 -2.50 -9.70 -5.77
CA ASP A 150 -1.10 -9.88 -5.38
C ASP A 150 -0.54 -8.68 -4.59
N GLU A 151 -0.87 -7.45 -5.01
CA GLU A 151 -0.51 -6.23 -4.27
C GLU A 151 -1.16 -6.22 -2.89
N MET A 152 -2.45 -6.58 -2.81
CA MET A 152 -3.15 -6.69 -1.53
C MET A 152 -2.50 -7.72 -0.61
N LEU A 153 -2.13 -8.89 -1.12
CA LEU A 153 -1.41 -9.92 -0.36
C LEU A 153 -0.04 -9.43 0.11
N GLU A 154 0.69 -8.67 -0.71
CA GLU A 154 1.96 -8.06 -0.31
C GLU A 154 1.78 -7.05 0.83
N ARG A 155 0.77 -6.18 0.73
CA ARG A 155 0.43 -5.22 1.80
C ARG A 155 0.02 -5.92 3.10
N ILE A 156 -0.79 -6.97 3.02
CA ILE A 156 -1.16 -7.78 4.20
C ILE A 156 0.09 -8.42 4.82
N ARG A 157 0.97 -8.99 3.98
CA ARG A 157 2.22 -9.61 4.45
C ARG A 157 3.12 -8.61 5.16
N ASP A 158 3.28 -7.39 4.64
CA ASP A 158 4.08 -6.35 5.31
C ASP A 158 3.44 -5.86 6.61
N ILE A 159 2.11 -5.67 6.64
CA ILE A 159 1.38 -5.33 7.87
C ILE A 159 1.61 -6.41 8.93
N ARG A 160 1.45 -7.68 8.57
CA ARG A 160 1.61 -8.83 9.49
C ARG A 160 3.06 -8.99 9.96
N ALA A 161 4.02 -8.72 9.08
CA ALA A 161 5.45 -8.76 9.40
C ALA A 161 5.99 -7.48 10.06
N SER A 162 5.15 -6.46 10.29
CA SER A 162 5.54 -5.31 11.11
C SER A 162 5.94 -5.77 12.51
N GLU A 163 7.05 -5.26 13.05
CA GLU A 163 7.62 -5.70 14.33
C GLU A 163 6.58 -5.72 15.47
N ARG A 164 5.67 -4.75 15.49
CA ARG A 164 4.57 -4.68 16.47
C ARG A 164 3.57 -5.83 16.30
N ARG A 165 3.16 -6.17 15.08
CA ARG A 165 2.20 -7.25 14.81
C ARG A 165 2.83 -8.62 15.05
N VAL A 166 4.09 -8.79 14.64
CA VAL A 166 4.88 -9.97 14.97
C VAL A 166 4.98 -10.11 16.47
N TYR A 167 5.44 -9.08 17.19
CA TYR A 167 5.56 -9.15 18.65
C TYR A 167 4.24 -9.50 19.34
N LEU A 168 3.13 -8.85 18.97
CA LEU A 168 1.82 -9.16 19.56
C LEU A 168 1.38 -10.58 19.25
N ARG A 169 1.55 -11.05 18.00
CA ARG A 169 1.13 -12.40 17.61
C ARG A 169 1.98 -13.48 18.25
N VAL A 170 3.29 -13.27 18.25
CA VAL A 170 4.28 -14.14 18.91
C VAL A 170 4.00 -14.18 20.42
N LYS A 171 3.68 -13.03 21.05
CA LYS A 171 3.25 -12.97 22.44
C LYS A 171 1.94 -13.75 22.67
N GLU A 172 0.93 -13.62 21.82
CA GLU A 172 -0.32 -14.39 21.94
C GLU A 172 -0.05 -15.90 21.87
N ILE A 173 0.73 -16.35 20.89
CA ILE A 173 1.09 -17.77 20.71
C ILE A 173 1.89 -18.27 21.92
N PHE A 174 2.85 -17.50 22.41
CA PHE A 174 3.74 -17.94 23.48
C PHE A 174 3.21 -17.68 24.88
N THR A 175 2.20 -16.84 25.08
CA THR A 175 1.45 -16.82 26.34
C THR A 175 0.74 -18.15 26.62
N MET A 176 0.57 -19.00 25.61
CA MET A 176 0.09 -20.38 25.78
C MET A 176 1.21 -21.36 26.17
N ALA A 177 2.48 -20.94 26.15
CA ALA A 177 3.58 -21.76 26.64
C ALA A 177 3.53 -21.86 28.17
N ALA A 178 3.86 -23.04 28.70
CA ALA A 178 3.70 -23.34 30.12
C ALA A 178 4.63 -22.51 31.03
N ASP A 179 5.76 -22.04 30.50
CA ASP A 179 6.84 -21.32 31.19
C ASP A 179 6.91 -19.82 30.84
N TYR A 180 5.92 -19.28 30.13
CA TYR A 180 5.96 -17.89 29.70
C TYR A 180 5.71 -16.91 30.86
N GLU A 181 6.68 -16.02 31.11
CA GLU A 181 6.55 -14.92 32.06
C GLU A 181 6.88 -13.56 31.39
N PRO A 182 5.92 -12.60 31.33
CA PRO A 182 6.07 -11.37 30.55
C PRO A 182 7.26 -10.48 30.92
N SER A 183 7.71 -10.53 32.17
CA SER A 183 8.74 -9.64 32.73
C SER A 183 10.09 -10.34 32.95
N ASN A 184 10.21 -11.61 32.55
CA ASN A 184 11.44 -12.38 32.75
C ASN A 184 12.49 -12.01 31.68
N GLN A 185 13.75 -11.90 32.10
CA GLN A 185 14.91 -11.68 31.24
C GLN A 185 15.04 -12.78 30.17
N GLU A 186 14.63 -14.01 30.48
CA GLU A 186 14.63 -15.14 29.54
C GLU A 186 13.69 -14.91 28.36
N THR A 187 12.48 -14.41 28.62
CA THR A 187 11.49 -14.06 27.59
C THR A 187 12.05 -13.02 26.62
N ASN A 188 12.66 -11.95 27.14
CA ASN A 188 13.27 -10.91 26.31
C ASN A 188 14.42 -11.45 25.44
N ARG A 189 15.27 -12.31 26.01
CA ARG A 189 16.37 -12.94 25.29
C ARG A 189 15.87 -13.86 24.17
N PHE A 190 14.79 -14.59 24.43
CA PHE A 190 14.16 -15.46 23.46
C PHE A 190 13.60 -14.67 22.26
N PHE A 191 12.87 -13.58 22.48
CA PHE A 191 12.41 -12.71 21.39
C PHE A 191 13.56 -12.13 20.56
N GLN A 192 14.63 -11.68 21.21
CA GLN A 192 15.85 -11.20 20.51
C GLN A 192 16.49 -12.31 19.67
N THR A 193 16.48 -13.55 20.17
CA THR A 193 16.99 -14.72 19.45
C THR A 193 16.17 -15.02 18.20
N ILE A 194 14.84 -15.03 18.31
CA ILE A 194 13.94 -15.21 17.16
C ILE A 194 14.18 -14.11 16.13
N GLN A 195 14.21 -12.84 16.57
CA GLN A 195 14.44 -11.71 15.66
C GLN A 195 15.77 -11.87 14.91
N ASN A 196 16.86 -12.17 15.60
CA ASN A 196 18.18 -12.35 14.97
C ASN A 196 18.21 -13.54 14.01
N LYS A 197 17.56 -14.66 14.33
CA LYS A 197 17.45 -15.81 13.43
C LYS A 197 16.69 -15.46 12.15
N LEU A 198 15.58 -14.72 12.26
CA LEU A 198 14.79 -14.28 11.11
C LEU A 198 15.54 -13.26 10.24
N HIS A 199 16.25 -12.29 10.83
CA HIS A 199 17.11 -11.37 10.07
C HIS A 199 18.25 -12.10 9.38
N TYR A 200 18.89 -13.05 10.07
CA TYR A 200 20.00 -13.82 9.52
C TYR A 200 19.55 -14.69 8.34
N ALA A 201 18.38 -15.31 8.43
CA ALA A 201 17.81 -16.12 7.34
C ALA A 201 17.50 -15.34 6.05
N CYS A 202 17.52 -13.99 6.09
CA CYS A 202 17.31 -13.13 4.92
C CYS A 202 18.55 -12.34 4.49
N THR A 203 19.50 -12.12 5.43
CA THR A 203 20.61 -11.17 5.21
C THR A 203 21.99 -11.75 5.51
N HIS A 204 22.04 -12.96 6.09
CA HIS A 204 23.22 -13.55 6.71
C HIS A 204 23.87 -12.65 7.79
N MET A 205 23.08 -11.77 8.40
CA MET A 205 23.49 -10.86 9.47
C MET A 205 22.46 -10.84 10.58
N THR A 206 22.91 -10.74 11.83
CA THR A 206 22.04 -10.36 12.95
C THR A 206 21.56 -8.92 12.80
N ALA A 207 20.52 -8.52 13.56
CA ALA A 207 20.01 -7.16 13.53
C ALA A 207 21.09 -6.11 13.87
N ALA A 208 21.99 -6.43 14.80
CA ALA A 208 23.11 -5.57 15.19
C ALA A 208 24.17 -5.46 14.09
N GLU A 209 24.53 -6.59 13.46
CA GLU A 209 25.48 -6.61 12.34
C GLU A 209 24.94 -5.88 11.11
N LEU A 210 23.65 -6.00 10.84
CA LEU A 210 22.99 -5.30 9.75
C LEU A 210 23.07 -3.77 9.92
N ILE A 211 22.72 -3.27 11.11
CA ILE A 211 22.83 -1.84 11.43
C ILE A 211 24.29 -1.40 11.32
N ALA A 212 25.20 -2.10 11.99
CA ALA A 212 26.61 -1.73 12.04
C ALA A 212 27.29 -1.77 10.66
N SER A 213 26.87 -2.65 9.76
CA SER A 213 27.43 -2.74 8.41
C SER A 213 26.87 -1.69 7.46
N ARG A 214 25.62 -1.26 7.62
CA ARG A 214 24.92 -0.40 6.65
C ARG A 214 24.84 1.08 7.02
N VAL A 215 24.89 1.40 8.31
CA VAL A 215 24.82 2.79 8.76
C VAL A 215 26.03 3.60 8.28
N ASP A 216 25.75 4.71 7.58
CA ASP A 216 26.78 5.52 6.95
C ASP A 216 26.28 6.96 6.74
N ALA A 217 26.82 7.94 7.49
CA ALA A 217 26.42 9.33 7.39
C ALA A 217 26.67 9.99 6.01
N SER A 218 27.53 9.39 5.18
CA SER A 218 27.83 9.92 3.84
C SER A 218 26.77 9.56 2.79
N LYS A 219 25.92 8.57 3.07
CA LYS A 219 24.86 8.14 2.16
C LYS A 219 23.59 8.98 2.36
N PRO A 220 22.74 9.08 1.31
CA PRO A 220 21.37 9.57 1.48
C PRO A 220 20.68 8.83 2.62
N ASP A 221 20.04 9.60 3.50
CA ASP A 221 19.30 9.09 4.66
C ASP A 221 20.06 8.07 5.51
N MET A 222 21.39 8.22 5.58
CA MET A 222 22.30 7.36 6.32
C MET A 222 22.35 5.89 5.88
N GLY A 223 21.86 5.59 4.67
CA GLY A 223 21.71 4.22 4.17
C GLY A 223 20.42 3.53 4.61
N LEU A 224 19.49 4.25 5.23
CA LEU A 224 18.14 3.74 5.49
C LEU A 224 17.37 3.62 4.17
N THR A 225 16.55 2.57 4.05
CA THR A 225 15.65 2.32 2.93
C THR A 225 14.19 2.63 3.29
N SER A 226 13.87 2.71 4.58
CA SER A 226 12.54 3.02 5.09
C SER A 226 12.62 3.67 6.48
N TYR A 227 11.84 4.72 6.74
CA TYR A 227 11.69 5.34 8.06
C TYR A 227 10.38 6.13 8.13
N LYS A 228 9.98 6.56 9.34
CA LYS A 228 8.72 7.27 9.56
C LYS A 228 8.90 8.79 9.53
N GLY A 229 8.16 9.45 8.64
CA GLY A 229 8.11 10.90 8.51
C GLY A 229 9.07 11.43 7.45
N ASP A 230 9.17 12.75 7.35
CA ASP A 230 9.87 13.41 6.24
C ASP A 230 11.40 13.44 6.41
N GLU A 231 11.89 13.19 7.62
CA GLU A 231 13.32 13.25 7.95
C GLU A 231 13.73 12.09 8.86
N VAL A 232 14.93 11.57 8.63
CA VAL A 232 15.56 10.58 9.51
C VAL A 232 15.68 11.10 10.94
N ARG A 233 15.20 10.31 11.90
CA ARG A 233 15.31 10.55 13.35
C ARG A 233 16.34 9.62 13.98
N LYS A 234 16.85 10.01 15.14
CA LYS A 234 17.84 9.22 15.91
C LYS A 234 17.31 7.86 16.36
N THR A 235 15.99 7.69 16.46
CA THR A 235 15.37 6.39 16.75
C THR A 235 15.39 5.47 15.53
N ASP A 236 15.29 6.01 14.32
CA ASP A 236 15.16 5.22 13.09
C ASP A 236 16.46 4.48 12.77
N VAL A 237 17.61 5.07 13.09
CA VAL A 237 18.94 4.49 12.80
C VAL A 237 19.27 3.27 13.67
N THR A 238 18.49 3.00 14.71
CA THR A 238 18.66 1.84 15.60
C THR A 238 17.74 0.66 15.24
N ILE A 239 16.89 0.80 14.21
CA ILE A 239 15.96 -0.22 13.76
C ILE A 239 16.57 -0.97 12.57
N ALA A 240 16.81 -2.26 12.74
CA ALA A 240 17.46 -3.08 11.70
C ALA A 240 16.61 -3.20 10.42
N LYS A 241 15.27 -3.31 10.56
CA LYS A 241 14.34 -3.36 9.42
C LYS A 241 14.50 -2.17 8.47
N ASN A 242 14.85 -0.99 8.98
CA ASN A 242 15.00 0.23 8.20
C ASN A 242 16.23 0.23 7.27
N TYR A 243 17.14 -0.73 7.41
CA TYR A 243 18.30 -0.89 6.54
C TYR A 243 18.14 -2.04 5.54
N LEU A 244 17.04 -2.79 5.58
CA LEU A 244 16.81 -3.92 4.67
C LEU A 244 16.51 -3.42 3.26
N ARG A 245 17.04 -4.10 2.26
CA ARG A 245 16.71 -3.85 0.86
C ARG A 245 15.33 -4.39 0.53
N GLU A 246 14.78 -3.97 -0.61
CA GLU A 246 13.42 -4.35 -1.00
C GLU A 246 13.23 -5.88 -1.10
N ASP A 247 14.19 -6.57 -1.70
CA ASP A 247 14.24 -8.04 -1.78
C ASP A 247 14.31 -8.69 -0.40
N GLU A 248 15.17 -8.19 0.49
CA GLU A 248 15.32 -8.70 1.86
C GLU A 248 14.07 -8.45 2.72
N ILE A 249 13.38 -7.32 2.53
CA ILE A 249 12.09 -7.04 3.21
C ILE A 249 11.03 -8.01 2.72
N LYS A 250 10.92 -8.24 1.40
CA LYS A 250 9.97 -9.20 0.83
C LYS A 250 10.23 -10.60 1.36
N GLU A 251 11.50 -11.00 1.44
CA GLU A 251 11.91 -12.28 1.98
C GLU A 251 11.61 -12.40 3.48
N LEU A 252 12.01 -11.43 4.29
CA LEU A 252 11.72 -11.39 5.73
C LEU A 252 10.21 -11.48 5.97
N ASN A 253 9.42 -10.68 5.26
CA ASN A 253 7.98 -10.68 5.38
C ASN A 253 7.41 -12.07 5.04
N ARG A 254 7.91 -12.77 4.01
CA ARG A 254 7.46 -14.13 3.67
C ARG A 254 7.77 -15.13 4.79
N ILE A 255 9.00 -15.19 5.29
CA ILE A 255 9.41 -16.13 6.34
C ILE A 255 8.63 -15.89 7.62
N VAL A 256 8.52 -14.63 8.04
CA VAL A 256 7.80 -14.25 9.26
C VAL A 256 6.36 -14.73 9.18
N ASN A 257 5.69 -14.55 8.04
CA ASN A 257 4.31 -15.01 7.87
C ASN A 257 4.20 -16.54 7.95
N MET A 258 5.05 -17.26 7.23
CA MET A 258 5.08 -18.73 7.27
C MET A 258 5.38 -19.27 8.68
N TRP A 259 6.32 -18.64 9.39
CA TRP A 259 6.64 -18.99 10.78
C TRP A 259 5.45 -18.74 11.71
N LEU A 260 4.76 -17.61 11.58
CA LEU A 260 3.59 -17.30 12.39
C LEU A 260 2.44 -18.28 12.13
N ASP A 261 2.18 -18.65 10.88
CA ASP A 261 1.17 -19.66 10.52
C ASP A 261 1.53 -21.03 11.10
N PHE A 262 2.80 -21.44 10.97
CA PHE A 262 3.29 -22.66 11.58
C PHE A 262 3.14 -22.65 13.10
N ALA A 263 3.57 -21.58 13.76
CA ALA A 263 3.51 -21.47 15.21
C ALA A 263 2.07 -21.42 15.74
N GLU A 264 1.16 -20.77 15.02
CA GLU A 264 -0.27 -20.78 15.35
C GLU A 264 -0.87 -22.19 15.27
N ASP A 265 -0.64 -22.92 14.16
CA ASP A 265 -1.10 -24.30 14.01
C ASP A 265 -0.55 -25.22 15.12
N GLN A 266 0.74 -25.08 15.45
CA GLN A 266 1.37 -25.86 16.52
C GLN A 266 0.75 -25.57 17.89
N ALA A 267 0.43 -24.31 18.19
CA ALA A 267 -0.22 -23.93 19.45
C ALA A 267 -1.67 -24.43 19.53
N LEU A 268 -2.43 -24.32 18.44
CA LEU A 268 -3.82 -24.79 18.37
C LEU A 268 -3.94 -26.32 18.56
N ARG A 269 -2.93 -27.08 18.16
CA ARG A 269 -2.87 -28.55 18.34
C ARG A 269 -2.59 -29.01 19.78
N ARG A 270 -2.60 -28.09 20.76
CA ARG A 270 -2.57 -28.35 22.22
C ARG A 270 -1.50 -29.36 22.68
N LYS A 271 -0.28 -29.21 22.20
CA LYS A 271 0.88 -29.74 22.93
C LYS A 271 1.31 -28.65 23.91
N GLN A 272 1.52 -28.98 25.19
CA GLN A 272 2.25 -28.06 26.05
C GLN A 272 3.64 -27.87 25.43
N VAL A 273 3.95 -26.64 25.02
CA VAL A 273 5.23 -26.28 24.40
C VAL A 273 5.89 -25.27 25.33
N PHE A 274 7.19 -25.44 25.61
CA PHE A 274 7.99 -24.49 26.39
C PHE A 274 8.65 -23.46 25.47
N LEU A 275 9.10 -22.32 26.00
CA LEU A 275 9.79 -21.29 25.21
C LEU A 275 11.04 -21.84 24.50
N LYS A 276 11.77 -22.77 25.14
CA LYS A 276 12.93 -23.42 24.51
C LYS A 276 12.54 -24.24 23.28
N ASP A 277 11.46 -24.99 23.35
CA ASP A 277 10.97 -25.81 22.23
C ASP A 277 10.65 -24.95 21.00
N TRP A 278 10.22 -23.70 21.20
CA TRP A 278 9.97 -22.76 20.12
C TRP A 278 11.23 -22.29 19.41
N ALA A 279 12.34 -22.14 20.14
CA ALA A 279 13.63 -21.80 19.53
C ALA A 279 14.14 -22.96 18.66
N ASP A 280 13.98 -24.21 19.13
CA ASP A 280 14.37 -25.41 18.39
C ASP A 280 13.45 -25.64 17.18
N LYS A 281 12.14 -25.41 17.33
CA LYS A 281 11.17 -25.44 16.22
C LYS A 281 11.47 -24.39 15.16
N LEU A 282 11.93 -23.19 15.54
CA LEU A 282 12.32 -22.17 14.57
C LEU A 282 13.53 -22.62 13.75
N ASP A 283 14.52 -23.27 14.38
CA ASP A 283 15.69 -23.79 13.66
C ASP A 283 15.31 -24.89 12.68
N GLN A 284 14.46 -25.82 13.11
CA GLN A 284 13.91 -26.86 12.23
C GLN A 284 13.09 -26.25 11.09
N PHE A 285 12.27 -25.24 11.38
CA PHE A 285 11.46 -24.55 10.37
C PHE A 285 12.34 -23.85 9.34
N LEU A 286 13.36 -23.10 9.77
CA LEU A 286 14.29 -22.42 8.86
C LEU A 286 15.08 -23.42 8.02
N SER A 287 15.63 -24.47 8.64
CA SER A 287 16.37 -25.52 7.95
C SER A 287 15.49 -26.29 6.95
N PHE A 288 14.22 -26.57 7.29
CA PHE A 288 13.28 -27.25 6.40
C PHE A 288 12.93 -26.41 5.16
N ASN A 289 13.00 -25.08 5.27
CA ASN A 289 12.78 -24.16 4.16
C ASN A 289 14.07 -23.80 3.41
N ASP A 290 15.13 -24.61 3.54
CA ASP A 290 16.45 -24.41 2.93
C ASP A 290 17.09 -23.05 3.27
N ARG A 291 16.91 -22.59 4.52
CA ARG A 291 17.45 -21.32 5.01
C ARG A 291 18.59 -21.53 5.99
N ASP A 292 19.57 -20.63 5.89
CA ASP A 292 20.67 -20.60 6.85
C ASP A 292 20.18 -20.23 8.25
N VAL A 293 20.55 -21.05 9.22
CA VAL A 293 20.23 -20.85 10.63
C VAL A 293 21.41 -20.17 11.33
N LEU A 294 21.13 -19.10 12.06
CA LEU A 294 22.15 -18.41 12.85
C LEU A 294 22.72 -19.34 13.94
N SER A 295 24.02 -19.62 13.85
CA SER A 295 24.76 -20.30 14.92
C SER A 295 25.32 -19.28 15.91
N GLY A 296 24.83 -19.30 17.16
CA GLY A 296 25.31 -18.42 18.23
C GLY A 296 24.64 -17.04 18.26
N ALA A 297 25.34 -16.03 18.78
CA ALA A 297 24.79 -14.70 19.06
C ALA A 297 25.17 -13.60 18.03
N GLY A 298 25.94 -13.94 17.00
CA GLY A 298 26.58 -12.98 16.10
C GLY A 298 27.87 -12.38 16.65
N LYS A 299 28.50 -11.48 15.89
CA LYS A 299 29.81 -10.88 16.20
C LYS A 299 29.70 -9.48 16.82
N ILE A 300 28.57 -8.80 16.65
CA ILE A 300 28.38 -7.41 17.08
C ILE A 300 27.26 -7.34 18.10
N THR A 301 27.51 -6.65 19.22
CA THR A 301 26.49 -6.46 20.24
C THR A 301 25.49 -5.37 19.82
N LYS A 302 24.26 -5.45 20.33
CA LYS A 302 23.24 -4.42 20.08
C LYS A 302 23.69 -3.04 20.54
N LYS A 303 24.40 -2.97 21.67
CA LYS A 303 24.95 -1.72 22.21
C LYS A 303 25.96 -1.09 21.25
N ASP A 304 26.93 -1.87 20.78
CA ASP A 304 27.97 -1.35 19.88
C ASP A 304 27.38 -0.88 18.54
N ALA A 305 26.40 -1.61 18.01
CA ALA A 305 25.67 -1.22 16.80
C ALA A 305 24.88 0.08 17.00
N ASP A 306 24.16 0.23 18.11
CA ASP A 306 23.37 1.42 18.41
C ASP A 306 24.26 2.64 18.68
N ASP A 307 25.39 2.46 19.37
CA ASP A 307 26.36 3.52 19.64
C ASP A 307 27.01 4.00 18.33
N LYS A 308 27.40 3.08 17.45
CA LYS A 308 27.87 3.40 16.10
C LYS A 308 26.81 4.18 15.31
N ALA A 309 25.57 3.69 15.30
CA ALA A 309 24.49 4.31 14.52
C ALA A 309 24.15 5.72 15.01
N LYS A 310 24.14 5.94 16.33
CA LYS A 310 23.92 7.26 16.93
C LYS A 310 25.07 8.22 16.61
N LEU A 311 26.32 7.74 16.62
CA LEU A 311 27.47 8.55 16.25
C LEU A 311 27.42 9.00 14.79
N GLU A 312 27.09 8.08 13.88
CA GLU A 312 26.86 8.42 12.46
C GLU A 312 25.68 9.39 12.30
N PHE A 313 24.63 9.25 13.11
CA PHE A 313 23.49 10.19 13.07
C PHE A 313 23.89 11.60 13.45
N ASP A 314 24.73 11.74 14.47
CA ASP A 314 25.20 13.05 14.91
C ASP A 314 26.07 13.72 13.81
N ARG A 315 26.86 12.94 13.05
CA ARG A 315 27.59 13.42 11.87
C ARG A 315 26.65 13.84 10.74
N PHE A 316 25.68 13.00 10.40
CA PHE A 316 24.69 13.28 9.36
C PHE A 316 23.84 14.52 9.68
N ALA A 317 23.38 14.65 10.93
CA ALA A 317 22.60 15.79 11.38
C ALA A 317 23.38 17.12 11.26
N GLN A 318 24.68 17.10 11.57
CA GLN A 318 25.55 18.26 11.37
C GLN A 318 25.70 18.62 9.88
N GLN A 319 25.91 17.63 9.01
CA GLN A 319 26.00 17.86 7.56
C GLN A 319 24.69 18.43 7.00
N ARG A 320 23.55 17.82 7.37
CA ARG A 320 22.21 18.28 6.98
C ARG A 320 21.94 19.71 7.43
N ARG A 321 22.30 20.05 8.66
CA ARG A 321 22.16 21.41 9.19
C ARG A 321 22.97 22.42 8.37
N ARG A 322 24.24 22.12 8.07
CA ARG A 322 25.10 22.99 7.25
C ARG A 322 24.54 23.20 5.84
N LEU A 323 23.99 22.14 5.22
CA LEU A 323 23.35 22.23 3.91
C LEU A 323 22.12 23.14 3.93
N LYS A 324 21.22 22.95 4.90
CA LYS A 324 20.04 23.80 5.08
C LYS A 324 20.38 25.27 5.34
N GLU A 325 21.41 25.53 6.16
CA GLU A 325 21.90 26.90 6.40
C GLU A 325 22.45 27.52 5.11
N ALA A 326 23.18 26.77 4.29
CA ALA A 326 23.70 27.24 3.00
C ALA A 326 22.58 27.49 1.97
N GLU A 327 21.57 26.62 1.90
CA GLU A 327 20.39 26.80 1.04
C GLU A 327 19.55 28.00 1.46
N GLY A 328 19.29 28.15 2.76
CA GLY A 328 18.60 29.32 3.31
C GLY A 328 19.35 30.62 3.03
N SER A 329 20.67 30.61 3.15
CA SER A 329 21.51 31.76 2.76
C SER A 329 21.38 32.10 1.27
N ARG A 330 21.45 31.11 0.38
CA ARG A 330 21.26 31.30 -1.06
C ARG A 330 19.87 31.83 -1.40
N ALA A 331 18.82 31.29 -0.79
CA ALA A 331 17.44 31.73 -0.98
C ALA A 331 17.25 33.18 -0.52
N ASN A 332 17.81 33.54 0.64
CA ASN A 332 17.78 34.92 1.15
C ASN A 332 18.52 35.89 0.20
N ILE A 333 19.70 35.52 -0.30
CA ILE A 333 20.45 36.32 -1.28
C ILE A 333 19.65 36.48 -2.58
N ALA A 334 19.02 35.41 -3.07
CA ALA A 334 18.19 35.46 -4.27
C ALA A 334 16.96 36.38 -4.07
N ALA A 335 16.29 36.30 -2.92
CA ALA A 335 15.17 37.16 -2.56
C ALA A 335 15.58 38.64 -2.50
N LEU A 336 16.70 38.95 -1.83
CA LEU A 336 17.23 40.32 -1.76
C LEU A 336 17.60 40.87 -3.15
N LYS A 337 18.21 40.05 -4.02
CA LYS A 337 18.49 40.43 -5.42
C LYS A 337 17.22 40.67 -6.24
N ALA A 338 16.16 39.91 -6.00
CA ALA A 338 14.87 40.10 -6.69
C ALA A 338 14.18 41.39 -6.27
N ILE A 339 14.28 41.78 -4.99
CA ILE A 339 13.78 43.07 -4.47
C ILE A 339 14.55 44.22 -5.12
N LEU A 340 15.88 44.17 -5.12
CA LEU A 340 16.74 45.20 -5.73
C LEU A 340 16.54 45.37 -7.26
N LYS A 341 16.01 44.36 -7.95
CA LYS A 341 15.65 44.43 -9.37
C LYS A 341 14.26 45.00 -9.62
N LYS A 342 13.37 45.05 -8.62
CA LYS A 342 12.03 45.66 -8.73
C LYS A 342 12.04 47.17 -8.45
N ASP A 343 13.05 47.65 -7.72
CA ASP A 343 13.25 49.07 -7.40
C ASP A 343 14.07 49.84 -8.46
N LYS A 344 14.31 49.22 -9.62
CA LYS A 344 14.85 49.84 -10.84
C LYS A 344 13.85 49.68 -11.96
#